data_AF-A0A6I9XG33-F1
#
_entry.id   AF-A0A6I9XG33-F1
#
_cell.length_a   1.000
_cell.length_b   1.000
_cell.length_c   1.000
_cell.angle_alpha   90.00
_cell.angle_beta   90.00
_cell.angle_gamma   90.00
#
_symmetry.space_group_name_H-M   'P 1'
#
loop_
_entity.id
_entity.type
_entity.pdbx_description
1 polymer ?
#
loop_
_entity_poly.entity_id
_entity_poly.type
_entity_poly.pdbx_seq_one_letter_code
_entity_poly.pdbx_strand_id
1 'polypeptide(L)'
;MVVYFSYLALGNSLPSLANYWQIGKSTAYDIVQETCRVISNTIGATYLLPSNQQEYREIADKFWQRWNLPNCVGALDGKHIRIQCPANTGSQFFNYKQYFSIVLMATCDANYCFTSIHIGDYGSLSDSSVFSATEFGQAVENDTLNIPPPSPLPGTNIMMPYFFVGDEIFPLRQFDAPIL
;
A
#
# COMPACT_ATOMS: atom_id res chain seq x y z
N MET A 1 -24.88 1.27 -4.65
CA MET A 1 -23.94 0.31 -5.28
C MET A 1 -23.72 0.56 -6.77
N VAL A 2 -24.75 0.70 -7.62
CA VAL A 2 -24.58 0.87 -9.09
C VAL A 2 -23.76 2.12 -9.46
N VAL A 3 -23.94 3.25 -8.75
CA VAL A 3 -23.16 4.48 -8.96
C VAL A 3 -21.65 4.24 -8.74
N TYR A 4 -21.28 3.49 -7.70
CA TYR A 4 -19.89 3.14 -7.40
C TYR A 4 -19.26 2.28 -8.50
N PHE A 5 -19.93 1.21 -8.92
CA PHE A 5 -19.40 0.36 -10.00
C PHE A 5 -19.34 1.10 -11.33
N SER A 6 -20.32 1.99 -11.62
CA SER A 6 -20.28 2.84 -12.81
C SER A 6 -19.12 3.82 -12.77
N TYR A 7 -18.80 4.36 -11.59
CA TYR A 7 -17.65 5.25 -11.40
C TYR A 7 -16.33 4.54 -11.71
N LEU A 8 -16.15 3.33 -11.18
CA LEU A 8 -14.93 2.55 -11.43
C LEU A 8 -14.83 2.03 -12.87
N ALA A 9 -15.93 1.53 -13.45
CA ALA A 9 -15.93 0.90 -14.76
C ALA A 9 -15.83 1.90 -15.92
N LEU A 10 -16.44 3.08 -15.79
CA LEU A 10 -16.55 4.04 -16.89
C LEU A 10 -15.47 5.14 -16.83
N GLY A 11 -14.82 5.34 -15.68
CA GLY A 11 -13.84 6.42 -15.50
C GLY A 11 -14.43 7.84 -15.60
N ASN A 12 -15.76 7.96 -15.55
CA ASN A 12 -16.47 9.22 -15.65
C ASN A 12 -16.33 10.06 -14.36
N SER A 13 -16.47 11.38 -14.49
CA SER A 13 -16.54 12.25 -13.32
C SER A 13 -17.82 11.97 -12.50
N LEU A 14 -17.75 12.11 -11.18
CA LEU A 14 -18.93 11.97 -10.30
C LEU A 14 -20.06 12.96 -10.65
N PRO A 15 -19.79 14.22 -11.02
CA PRO A 15 -20.83 15.12 -11.54
C PRO A 15 -21.55 14.58 -12.78
N SER A 16 -20.83 13.96 -13.72
CA SER A 16 -21.42 13.36 -14.91
C SER A 16 -22.32 12.17 -14.56
N LEU A 17 -21.87 11.32 -13.64
CA LEU A 17 -22.66 10.18 -13.15
C LEU A 17 -23.89 10.62 -12.36
N ALA A 18 -23.76 11.65 -11.52
CA ALA A 18 -24.90 12.22 -10.79
C ALA A 18 -25.99 12.69 -11.76
N ASN A 19 -25.60 13.35 -12.86
CA ASN A 19 -26.53 13.77 -13.90
C ASN A 19 -27.15 12.57 -14.64
N TYR A 20 -26.35 11.56 -15.01
CA TYR A 20 -26.83 10.36 -15.69
C TYR A 20 -27.88 9.60 -14.85
N TRP A 21 -27.61 9.44 -13.56
CA TRP A 21 -28.51 8.75 -12.62
C TRP A 21 -29.60 9.65 -12.03
N GLN A 22 -29.66 10.94 -12.42
CA GLN A 22 -30.65 11.92 -11.92
C GLN A 22 -30.66 12.05 -10.39
N ILE A 23 -29.48 12.11 -9.78
CA ILE A 23 -29.30 12.27 -8.32
C ILE A 23 -28.49 13.52 -7.99
N GLY A 24 -28.60 13.97 -6.73
CA GLY A 24 -27.78 15.08 -6.22
C GLY A 24 -26.28 14.75 -6.29
N LYS A 25 -25.45 15.75 -6.59
CA LYS A 25 -23.98 15.58 -6.63
C LYS A 25 -23.47 15.06 -5.29
N SER A 26 -23.89 15.68 -4.18
CA SER A 26 -23.54 15.24 -2.82
C SER A 26 -23.88 13.77 -2.60
N THR A 27 -25.09 13.35 -2.95
CA THR A 27 -25.52 11.95 -2.85
C THR A 27 -24.63 11.00 -3.65
N ALA A 28 -24.20 11.38 -4.86
CA ALA A 28 -23.27 10.55 -5.63
C ALA A 28 -21.90 10.41 -4.96
N TYR A 29 -21.35 11.50 -4.38
CA TYR A 29 -20.13 11.46 -3.59
C TYR A 29 -20.28 10.59 -2.35
N ASP A 30 -21.38 10.76 -1.61
CA ASP A 30 -21.67 10.01 -0.37
C ASP A 30 -21.76 8.51 -0.66
N ILE A 31 -22.47 8.10 -1.72
CA ILE A 31 -22.58 6.69 -2.12
C ILE A 31 -21.20 6.08 -2.38
N VAL A 32 -20.31 6.79 -3.08
CA VAL A 32 -18.96 6.29 -3.38
C VAL A 32 -18.12 6.18 -2.12
N GLN A 33 -18.12 7.20 -1.27
CA GLN A 33 -17.37 7.19 -0.01
C GLN A 33 -17.86 6.10 0.93
N GLU A 34 -19.18 5.96 1.10
CA GLU A 34 -19.79 4.93 1.94
C GLU A 34 -19.44 3.53 1.42
N THR A 35 -19.56 3.31 0.11
CA THR A 35 -19.24 2.01 -0.49
C THR A 35 -17.76 1.67 -0.31
N CYS A 36 -16.85 2.62 -0.56
CA CYS A 36 -15.41 2.43 -0.29
C CYS A 36 -15.14 2.09 1.17
N ARG A 37 -15.78 2.79 2.11
CA ARG A 37 -15.61 2.55 3.55
C ARG A 37 -16.07 1.15 3.94
N VAL A 38 -17.23 0.72 3.46
CA VAL A 38 -17.76 -0.62 3.73
C VAL A 38 -16.85 -1.69 3.14
N ILE A 39 -16.38 -1.52 1.89
CA ILE A 39 -15.43 -2.45 1.26
C ILE A 39 -14.14 -2.54 2.07
N SER A 40 -13.55 -1.40 2.43
CA SER A 40 -12.32 -1.34 3.23
C SER A 40 -12.50 -2.05 4.57
N ASN A 41 -13.59 -1.79 5.28
CA ASN A 41 -13.84 -2.39 6.59
C ASN A 41 -14.16 -3.89 6.52
N THR A 42 -14.75 -4.36 5.43
CA THR A 42 -15.17 -5.77 5.29
C THR A 42 -14.04 -6.64 4.75
N ILE A 43 -13.29 -6.13 3.78
CA ILE A 43 -12.27 -6.88 3.03
C ILE A 43 -10.87 -6.57 3.55
N GLY A 44 -10.61 -5.36 4.04
CA GLY A 44 -9.29 -4.91 4.48
C GLY A 44 -8.68 -5.85 5.52
N ALA A 45 -9.40 -6.17 6.59
CA ALA A 45 -8.90 -7.06 7.63
C ALA A 45 -8.68 -8.53 7.18
N THR A 46 -9.24 -8.93 6.04
CA THR A 46 -9.10 -10.30 5.52
C THR A 46 -7.92 -10.44 4.55
N TYR A 47 -7.58 -9.37 3.83
CA TYR A 47 -6.59 -9.42 2.74
C TYR A 47 -5.36 -8.53 2.98
N LEU A 48 -5.43 -7.60 3.93
CA LEU A 48 -4.30 -6.77 4.32
C LEU A 48 -3.66 -7.35 5.57
N LEU A 49 -2.33 -7.38 5.53
CA LEU A 49 -1.35 -7.87 6.50
C LEU A 49 -1.32 -9.40 6.63
N PRO A 50 -0.20 -10.04 6.24
CA PRO A 50 -0.02 -11.46 6.52
C PRO A 50 -0.03 -11.70 8.03
N SER A 51 -0.87 -12.64 8.46
CA SER A 51 -1.17 -12.83 9.88
C SER A 51 -0.17 -13.74 10.61
N ASN A 52 0.67 -14.46 9.85
CA ASN A 52 1.55 -15.49 10.41
C ASN A 52 2.76 -15.80 9.50
N GLN A 53 3.75 -16.49 10.08
CA GLN A 53 4.98 -16.91 9.40
C GLN A 53 4.75 -17.78 8.15
N GLN A 54 3.66 -18.57 8.12
CA GLN A 54 3.39 -19.47 7.00
C GLN A 54 2.98 -18.67 5.76
N GLU A 55 2.14 -17.64 5.91
CA GLU A 55 1.78 -16.75 4.81
C GLU A 55 3.00 -16.02 4.24
N TYR A 56 3.93 -15.57 5.09
CA TYR A 56 5.19 -14.99 4.63
C TYR A 56 6.05 -15.97 3.83
N ARG A 57 6.14 -17.25 4.25
CA ARG A 57 6.84 -18.29 3.48
C ARG A 57 6.20 -18.51 2.11
N GLU A 58 4.87 -18.55 2.06
CA GLU A 58 4.15 -18.69 0.79
C GLU A 58 4.38 -17.51 -0.15
N ILE A 59 4.46 -16.29 0.38
CA ILE A 59 4.82 -15.11 -0.42
C ILE A 59 6.26 -15.24 -0.94
N ALA A 60 7.21 -15.62 -0.08
CA ALA A 60 8.61 -15.83 -0.46
C ALA A 60 8.82 -16.91 -1.50
N ASP A 61 8.10 -18.03 -1.40
CA ASP A 61 8.11 -19.09 -2.40
C ASP A 61 7.61 -18.60 -3.75
N LYS A 62 6.56 -17.76 -3.77
CA LYS A 62 6.06 -17.15 -5.00
C LYS A 62 7.04 -16.14 -5.58
N PHE A 63 7.72 -15.35 -4.75
CA PHE A 63 8.77 -14.43 -5.21
C PHE A 63 9.94 -15.20 -5.82
N TRP A 64 10.35 -16.31 -5.22
CA TRP A 64 11.35 -17.19 -5.79
C TRP A 64 10.92 -17.76 -7.15
N GLN A 65 9.72 -18.33 -7.24
CA GLN A 65 9.22 -18.97 -8.46
C GLN A 65 9.01 -18.00 -9.62
N ARG A 66 8.56 -16.78 -9.35
CA ARG A 66 8.20 -15.79 -10.40
C ARG A 66 9.32 -14.82 -10.72
N TRP A 67 10.06 -14.40 -9.70
CA TRP A 67 10.99 -13.27 -9.79
C TRP A 67 12.44 -13.67 -9.49
N ASN A 68 12.69 -14.96 -9.21
CA ASN A 68 14.01 -15.47 -8.85
C ASN A 68 14.62 -14.73 -7.64
N LEU A 69 13.74 -14.29 -6.72
CA LEU A 69 14.09 -13.52 -5.54
C LEU A 69 13.76 -14.34 -4.28
N PRO A 70 14.70 -15.15 -3.78
CA PRO A 70 14.47 -16.02 -2.62
C PRO A 70 14.31 -15.20 -1.35
N ASN A 71 13.55 -15.71 -0.37
CA ASN A 71 13.31 -15.10 0.93
C ASN A 71 12.67 -13.69 0.90
N CYS A 72 12.19 -13.20 -0.26
CA CYS A 72 11.50 -11.90 -0.33
C CYS A 72 10.04 -12.02 0.11
N VAL A 73 9.63 -11.26 1.11
CA VAL A 73 8.29 -11.32 1.72
C VAL A 73 7.36 -10.20 1.28
N GLY A 74 7.82 -9.29 0.43
CA GLY A 74 6.99 -8.25 -0.16
C GLY A 74 7.81 -7.16 -0.83
N ALA A 75 7.17 -6.41 -1.71
CA ALA A 75 7.73 -5.22 -2.34
C ALA A 75 7.05 -3.96 -1.78
N LEU A 76 7.82 -3.02 -1.24
CA LEU A 76 7.38 -1.76 -0.65
C LEU A 76 7.60 -0.60 -1.63
N ASP A 77 6.55 0.19 -1.86
CA ASP A 77 6.65 1.39 -2.68
C ASP A 77 5.70 2.51 -2.22
N GLY A 78 6.11 3.74 -2.46
CA GLY A 78 5.38 4.97 -2.21
C GLY A 78 4.90 5.62 -3.52
N LYS A 79 3.62 6.01 -3.57
CA LYS A 79 3.02 6.64 -4.74
C LYS A 79 2.28 7.93 -4.39
N HIS A 80 2.65 9.00 -5.08
CA HIS A 80 1.87 10.24 -5.08
C HIS A 80 0.61 10.08 -5.95
N ILE A 81 -0.56 10.27 -5.34
CA ILE A 81 -1.85 10.35 -6.01
C ILE A 81 -2.19 11.82 -6.18
N ARG A 82 -2.27 12.29 -7.42
CA ARG A 82 -2.57 13.69 -7.74
C ARG A 82 -3.97 14.05 -7.27
N ILE A 83 -4.09 15.20 -6.60
CA ILE A 83 -5.35 15.78 -6.15
C ILE A 83 -5.48 17.24 -6.58
N GLN A 84 -6.68 17.78 -6.47
CA GLN A 84 -6.86 19.24 -6.47
C GLN A 84 -6.41 19.78 -5.12
N CYS A 85 -5.84 20.99 -5.11
CA CYS A 85 -5.43 21.65 -3.87
C CYS A 85 -6.63 21.77 -2.92
N PRO A 86 -6.59 21.15 -1.73
CA PRO A 86 -7.67 21.33 -0.77
C PRO A 86 -7.66 22.76 -0.23
N ALA A 87 -8.84 23.31 0.03
CA ALA A 87 -8.98 24.70 0.50
C ALA A 87 -8.21 24.92 1.81
N ASN A 88 -7.52 26.06 1.91
CA ASN A 88 -6.79 26.50 3.13
C ASN A 88 -5.65 25.58 3.58
N THR A 89 -5.00 24.85 2.67
CA THR A 89 -3.89 23.92 3.01
C THR A 89 -2.49 24.41 2.63
N GLY A 90 -2.39 25.57 1.98
CA GLY A 90 -1.10 26.13 1.56
C GLY A 90 -0.31 25.14 0.69
N SER A 91 0.91 24.80 1.11
CA SER A 91 1.80 23.86 0.42
C SER A 91 1.82 22.45 1.01
N GLN A 92 0.95 22.11 1.98
CA GLN A 92 0.96 20.80 2.65
C GLN A 92 0.85 19.63 1.66
N PHE A 93 0.00 19.74 0.65
CA PHE A 93 -0.15 18.67 -0.35
C PHE A 93 0.81 18.85 -1.54
N PHE A 94 1.58 19.94 -1.60
CA PHE A 94 2.41 20.26 -2.74
C PHE A 94 3.72 19.49 -2.69
N ASN A 95 3.93 18.60 -3.67
CA ASN A 95 5.10 17.73 -3.74
C ASN A 95 6.25 18.35 -4.55
N TYR A 96 7.41 17.69 -4.49
CA TYR A 96 8.62 18.10 -5.22
C TYR A 96 8.44 18.09 -6.75
N LYS A 97 7.50 17.29 -7.27
CA LYS A 97 7.13 17.21 -8.70
C LYS A 97 6.19 18.34 -9.14
N GLN A 98 6.00 19.37 -8.32
CA GLN A 98 5.23 20.58 -8.62
C GLN A 98 3.73 20.33 -8.82
N TYR A 99 3.14 19.44 -8.02
CA TYR A 99 1.68 19.26 -7.97
C TYR A 99 1.16 18.85 -6.59
N PHE A 100 -0.14 19.04 -6.36
CA PHE A 100 -0.80 18.63 -5.13
C PHE A 100 -1.10 17.13 -5.15
N SER A 101 -0.72 16.42 -4.09
CA SER A 101 -0.88 14.98 -3.96
C SER A 101 -1.12 14.53 -2.54
N ILE A 102 -1.75 13.37 -2.39
CA ILE A 102 -1.68 12.53 -1.18
C ILE A 102 -0.72 11.37 -1.44
N VAL A 103 -0.10 10.87 -0.38
CA VAL A 103 0.78 9.71 -0.47
C VAL A 103 -0.03 8.43 -0.21
N LEU A 104 0.21 7.43 -1.05
CA LEU A 104 -0.16 6.03 -0.86
C LEU A 104 1.14 5.26 -0.61
N MET A 105 1.27 4.60 0.54
CA MET A 105 2.36 3.69 0.83
C MET A 105 1.79 2.28 0.87
N ALA A 106 2.39 1.32 0.16
CA ALA A 106 1.85 -0.03 0.13
C ALA A 106 2.95 -1.08 -0.02
N THR A 107 2.66 -2.27 0.51
CA THR A 107 3.43 -3.49 0.21
C THR A 107 2.61 -4.43 -0.67
N CYS A 108 3.29 -5.16 -1.55
CA CYS A 108 2.68 -6.12 -2.46
C CYS A 108 3.35 -7.50 -2.39
N ASP A 109 2.59 -8.56 -2.67
CA ASP A 109 3.10 -9.90 -2.89
C ASP A 109 3.64 -10.09 -4.33
N ALA A 110 4.18 -11.28 -4.61
CA ALA A 110 4.70 -11.65 -5.93
C ALA A 110 3.63 -11.66 -7.05
N ASN A 111 2.34 -11.59 -6.72
CA ASN A 111 1.21 -11.56 -7.65
C ASN A 111 0.65 -10.15 -7.87
N TYR A 112 1.33 -9.12 -7.37
CA TYR A 112 0.84 -7.73 -7.41
C TYR A 112 -0.43 -7.51 -6.59
N CYS A 113 -0.67 -8.37 -5.59
CA CYS A 113 -1.74 -8.16 -4.62
C CYS A 113 -1.20 -7.36 -3.44
N PHE A 114 -1.90 -6.31 -3.03
CA PHE A 114 -1.52 -5.52 -1.87
C PHE A 114 -1.60 -6.37 -0.59
N THR A 115 -0.53 -6.34 0.19
CA THR A 115 -0.43 -6.98 1.52
C THR A 115 -0.38 -5.95 2.64
N SER A 116 -0.18 -4.67 2.36
CA SER A 116 -0.40 -3.57 3.31
C SER A 116 -0.66 -2.30 2.52
N ILE A 117 -1.51 -1.42 3.06
CA ILE A 117 -1.86 -0.15 2.44
C ILE A 117 -2.00 0.91 3.52
N HIS A 118 -1.36 2.06 3.31
CA HIS A 118 -1.53 3.28 4.08
C HIS A 118 -1.78 4.44 3.11
N ILE A 119 -2.85 5.21 3.34
CA ILE A 119 -3.28 6.31 2.45
C ILE A 119 -3.64 7.52 3.28
N GLY A 120 -3.22 8.71 2.84
CA GLY A 120 -3.79 9.97 3.31
C GLY A 120 -2.77 11.01 3.73
N ASP A 121 -1.49 10.63 3.76
CA ASP A 121 -0.42 11.55 4.13
C ASP A 121 -0.22 12.68 3.13
N TYR A 122 0.33 13.78 3.64
CA TYR A 122 0.62 14.99 2.89
C TYR A 122 1.65 14.74 1.78
N GLY A 123 1.36 15.19 0.57
CA GLY A 123 2.27 15.09 -0.57
C GLY A 123 3.59 15.85 -0.41
N SER A 124 3.70 16.77 0.55
CA SER A 124 4.97 17.42 0.88
C SER A 124 5.93 16.55 1.70
N LEU A 125 5.45 15.43 2.26
CA LEU A 125 6.27 14.52 3.07
C LEU A 125 7.12 13.62 2.16
N SER A 126 8.28 13.21 2.67
CA SER A 126 9.11 12.19 2.02
C SER A 126 8.59 10.79 2.30
N ASP A 127 8.93 9.85 1.41
CA ASP A 127 8.52 8.44 1.54
C ASP A 127 9.03 7.83 2.85
N SER A 128 10.23 8.19 3.32
CA SER A 128 10.78 7.71 4.58
C SER A 128 9.97 8.22 5.80
N SER A 129 9.53 9.47 5.78
CA SER A 129 8.70 10.05 6.86
C SER A 129 7.33 9.39 6.89
N VAL A 130 6.71 9.22 5.73
CA VAL A 130 5.43 8.50 5.59
C VAL A 130 5.57 7.07 6.10
N PHE A 131 6.59 6.35 5.64
CA PHE A 131 6.86 4.97 6.05
C PHE A 131 6.93 4.82 7.57
N SER A 132 7.72 5.65 8.26
CA SER A 132 7.86 5.61 9.72
C SER A 132 6.56 5.88 10.49
N ALA A 133 5.62 6.61 9.87
CA ALA A 133 4.32 6.90 10.46
C ALA A 133 3.28 5.79 10.22
N THR A 134 3.51 4.92 9.22
CA THR A 134 2.58 3.84 8.89
C THR A 134 2.57 2.73 9.94
N GLU A 135 1.43 2.05 10.10
CA GLU A 135 1.33 0.84 10.95
C GLU A 135 2.33 -0.23 10.54
N PHE A 136 2.53 -0.41 9.22
CA PHE A 136 3.52 -1.35 8.70
C PHE A 136 4.95 -0.95 9.08
N GLY A 137 5.33 0.31 8.91
CA GLY A 137 6.64 0.81 9.29
C GLY A 137 6.90 0.67 10.79
N GLN A 138 5.91 1.01 11.63
CA GLN A 138 5.99 0.77 13.07
C GLN A 138 6.11 -0.73 13.42
N ALA A 139 5.43 -1.60 12.67
CA ALA A 139 5.50 -3.03 12.88
C ALA A 139 6.87 -3.62 12.49
N VAL A 140 7.49 -3.10 11.42
CA VAL A 140 8.90 -3.38 11.06
C VAL A 140 9.84 -2.90 12.16
N GLU A 141 9.65 -1.67 12.67
CA GLU A 141 10.52 -1.08 13.69
C GLU A 141 10.47 -1.79 15.04
N ASN A 142 9.30 -2.29 15.42
CA ASN A 142 9.07 -2.96 16.70
C ASN A 142 9.19 -4.49 16.62
N ASP A 143 9.57 -5.05 15.47
CA ASP A 143 9.67 -6.49 15.23
C ASP A 143 8.37 -7.27 15.56
N THR A 144 7.23 -6.72 15.13
CA THR A 144 5.90 -7.30 15.42
C THR A 144 5.26 -7.99 14.20
N LEU A 145 5.93 -7.95 13.05
CA LEU A 145 5.43 -8.57 11.81
C LEU A 145 5.43 -10.10 11.84
N ASN A 146 5.98 -10.75 12.87
CA ASN A 146 6.04 -12.21 13.02
C ASN A 146 6.59 -12.92 11.77
N ILE A 147 7.76 -12.45 11.32
CA ILE A 147 8.43 -12.94 10.11
C ILE A 147 9.16 -14.25 10.44
N PRO A 148 9.19 -15.23 9.53
CA PRO A 148 9.88 -16.48 9.77
C PRO A 148 11.40 -16.29 10.00
N PRO A 149 12.03 -17.16 10.81
CA PRO A 149 13.46 -17.12 11.01
C PRO A 149 14.22 -17.36 9.70
N PRO A 150 15.50 -16.94 9.59
CA PRO A 150 16.30 -17.09 8.37
C PRO A 150 16.26 -18.49 7.77
N SER A 151 16.29 -18.55 6.42
CA SER A 151 16.23 -19.80 5.65
C SER A 151 17.41 -19.86 4.67
N PRO A 152 17.96 -21.05 4.36
CA PRO A 152 19.06 -21.17 3.42
C PRO A 152 18.63 -20.75 2.01
N LEU A 153 19.52 -20.07 1.29
CA LEU A 153 19.31 -19.77 -0.12
C LEU A 153 19.25 -21.05 -0.96
N PRO A 154 18.43 -21.09 -2.03
CA PRO A 154 18.29 -22.26 -2.90
C PRO A 154 19.64 -22.80 -3.37
N GLY A 155 19.92 -24.07 -3.07
CA GLY A 155 21.16 -24.74 -3.48
C GLY A 155 22.41 -24.38 -2.66
N THR A 156 22.26 -23.69 -1.53
CA THR A 156 23.39 -23.32 -0.65
C THR A 156 23.07 -23.61 0.82
N ASN A 157 24.09 -23.50 1.68
CA ASN A 157 23.93 -23.48 3.14
C ASN A 157 24.01 -22.05 3.72
N ILE A 158 23.88 -21.03 2.87
CA ILE A 158 23.96 -19.63 3.28
C ILE A 158 22.60 -19.24 3.84
N MET A 159 22.52 -19.04 5.16
CA MET A 159 21.33 -18.55 5.84
C MET A 159 21.12 -17.09 5.52
N MET A 160 19.96 -16.74 4.96
CA MET A 160 19.58 -15.36 4.68
C MET A 160 18.25 -15.05 5.38
N PRO A 161 18.13 -13.90 6.06
CA PRO A 161 16.84 -13.48 6.61
C PRO A 161 15.81 -13.28 5.51
N TYR A 162 14.54 -13.36 5.87
CA TYR A 162 13.46 -12.91 5.00
C TYR A 162 13.48 -11.39 4.92
N PHE A 163 13.17 -10.80 3.77
CA PHE A 163 13.34 -9.36 3.56
C PHE A 163 12.24 -8.77 2.70
N PHE A 164 11.97 -7.47 2.84
CA PHE A 164 11.16 -6.71 1.90
C PHE A 164 12.07 -6.07 0.86
N VAL A 165 11.64 -5.99 -0.40
CA VAL A 165 12.35 -5.22 -1.42
C VAL A 165 11.74 -3.82 -1.50
N GLY A 166 12.54 -2.77 -1.67
CA GLY A 166 12.05 -1.40 -1.81
C GLY A 166 13.03 -0.47 -2.51
N ASP A 167 12.61 0.76 -2.77
CA ASP A 167 13.51 1.79 -3.29
C ASP A 167 14.58 2.20 -2.25
N GLU A 168 15.71 2.72 -2.73
CA GLU A 168 16.88 3.15 -1.92
C GLU A 168 16.54 4.20 -0.83
N ILE A 169 15.38 4.85 -0.97
CA ILE A 169 14.87 5.87 -0.04
C ILE A 169 14.38 5.22 1.27
N PHE A 170 14.14 3.91 1.28
CA PHE A 170 13.85 3.16 2.50
C PHE A 170 15.17 2.73 3.16
N PRO A 171 15.39 3.08 4.44
CA PRO A 171 16.65 2.78 5.10
C PRO A 171 16.89 1.28 5.19
N LEU A 172 18.08 0.83 4.77
CA LEU A 172 18.60 -0.50 5.07
C LEU A 172 18.68 -0.65 6.60
N ARG A 173 17.82 -1.47 7.19
CA ARG A 173 17.84 -1.73 8.62
C ARG A 173 18.13 -3.21 8.89
N GLN A 174 19.06 -3.47 9.81
CA GLN A 174 19.38 -4.81 10.29
C GLN A 174 18.32 -5.25 11.31
N PHE A 175 17.16 -5.66 10.81
CA PHE A 175 16.14 -6.37 11.58
C PHE A 175 15.99 -7.79 11.03
N ASP A 176 15.16 -8.61 11.67
CA ASP A 176 14.79 -9.93 11.14
C ASP A 176 14.06 -9.85 9.78
N ALA A 177 13.67 -8.63 9.37
CA ALA A 177 13.25 -8.30 8.01
C ALA A 177 13.86 -7.00 7.47
N PRO A 178 15.05 -7.05 6.84
CA PRO A 178 15.61 -5.87 6.20
C PRO A 178 14.74 -5.45 5.00
N ILE A 179 14.75 -4.14 4.69
CA ILE A 179 14.26 -3.63 3.40
C ILE A 179 15.50 -3.48 2.51
N LEU A 180 15.57 -4.24 1.40
CA LEU A 180 16.69 -4.33 0.46
C LEU A 180 16.39 -3.68 -0.88
#